data_AF-A0A2N0NER4-F1
#
_entry.id   AF-A0A2N0NER4-F1
#
_cell.length_a   1.000
_cell.length_b   1.000
_cell.length_c   1.000
_cell.angle_alpha   90.00
_cell.angle_beta   90.00
_cell.angle_gamma   90.00
#
_symmetry.space_group_name_H-M   'P 1'
#
loop_
_entity.id
_entity.type
_entity.pdbx_description
1 polymer ?
#
loop_
_entity_poly.entity_id
_entity_poly.type
_entity_poly.pdbx_seq_one_letter_code
_entity_poly.pdbx_strand_id
1 'polypeptide(L)'
;NVKDYEGYNHILVKYKKYEILLNTDYVKPTKEFEQVIEEALNSMRSLKALQDIFNEYGHLFPQRIVLGKCLKNVVPNPSSSNAFSIATNDVNEIINLLNNLNISSLLTPKGKIIEKKDLHNWIQNTDNHLEIIEFDNNIPLYKILKVEQREKIDDILRDNSSVIMTGITDLKDLNNNNVEHYKRINLNSSLESDDYEVFGSIISENNSKLEEFYVNFALFDFNGFYAIIKKSKETNIDVANCNIFWMIIGKPSKLSVFSPINRRNIIVKYCKIPITLKPKQLNYHGLNLEVPLS
;
A
#
# COMPACT_ATOMS: atom_id res chain seq x y z
N ASN A 1 -4.99 18.59 9.77
CA ASN A 1 -6.01 19.56 9.31
C ASN A 1 -6.92 18.93 8.27
N VAL A 2 -7.77 17.99 8.69
CA VAL A 2 -8.96 17.62 7.90
C VAL A 2 -10.03 18.59 8.37
N LYS A 3 -10.35 19.58 7.53
CA LYS A 3 -11.56 20.38 7.74
C LYS A 3 -12.71 19.47 7.33
N ASP A 4 -13.47 18.98 8.30
CA ASP A 4 -14.74 18.34 8.04
C ASP A 4 -15.63 19.33 7.27
N TYR A 5 -15.92 19.02 6.01
CA TYR A 5 -16.92 19.73 5.22
C TYR A 5 -18.31 19.22 5.63
N GLU A 6 -18.70 19.43 6.89
CA GLU A 6 -20.07 19.21 7.35
C GLU A 6 -20.90 20.45 7.03
N GLY A 7 -21.90 20.30 6.15
CA GLY A 7 -22.83 21.42 5.90
C GLY A 7 -23.78 21.28 4.72
N TYR A 8 -23.71 20.23 3.89
CA TYR A 8 -24.58 20.10 2.72
C TYR A 8 -25.16 18.68 2.57
N ASN A 9 -26.42 18.60 2.17
CA ASN A 9 -27.10 17.39 1.78
C ASN A 9 -27.20 17.30 0.25
N HIS A 10 -26.91 16.12 -0.28
CA HIS A 10 -27.05 15.80 -1.69
C HIS A 10 -28.40 15.13 -1.93
N ILE A 11 -29.20 15.71 -2.81
CA ILE A 11 -30.48 15.16 -3.23
C ILE A 11 -30.30 14.58 -4.63
N LEU A 12 -30.68 13.33 -4.78
CA LEU A 12 -30.55 12.59 -6.03
C LEU A 12 -31.91 11.98 -6.38
N VAL A 13 -32.44 12.36 -7.54
CA VAL A 13 -33.60 11.69 -8.16
C VAL A 13 -33.04 10.81 -9.26
N LYS A 14 -33.09 9.49 -9.06
CA LYS A 14 -32.54 8.49 -9.98
C LYS A 14 -33.66 7.73 -10.67
N TYR A 15 -33.62 7.67 -11.99
CA TYR A 15 -34.43 6.77 -12.80
C TYR A 15 -33.53 5.68 -13.38
N LYS A 16 -33.54 4.49 -12.77
CA LYS A 16 -32.69 3.35 -13.13
C LYS A 16 -33.34 2.57 -14.28
N LYS A 17 -32.60 2.28 -15.36
CA LYS A 17 -33.13 1.57 -16.54
C LYS A 17 -32.39 0.27 -16.83
N TYR A 18 -31.06 0.29 -16.80
CA TYR A 18 -30.25 -0.89 -17.02
C TYR A 18 -29.17 -1.02 -15.96
N GLU A 19 -28.72 -2.25 -15.77
CA GLU A 19 -27.60 -2.56 -14.91
C GLU A 19 -26.57 -3.35 -15.72
N ILE A 20 -25.32 -2.95 -15.61
CA ILE A 20 -24.18 -3.69 -16.14
C ILE A 20 -23.48 -4.33 -14.95
N LEU A 21 -23.40 -5.65 -14.97
CA LEU A 21 -22.71 -6.44 -13.96
C LEU A 21 -21.35 -6.86 -14.49
N LEU A 22 -20.31 -6.44 -13.78
CA LEU A 22 -18.90 -6.67 -14.09
C LEU A 22 -18.30 -7.59 -13.01
N ASN A 23 -18.79 -8.82 -12.93
CA ASN A 23 -18.22 -9.80 -12.01
C ASN A 23 -16.75 -10.06 -12.38
N THR A 24 -15.88 -10.10 -11.37
CA THR A 24 -14.45 -10.43 -11.49
C THR A 24 -14.18 -11.77 -12.16
N ASP A 25 -15.13 -12.71 -12.12
CA ASP A 25 -14.97 -14.00 -12.82
C ASP A 25 -15.03 -13.87 -14.35
N TYR A 26 -15.69 -12.81 -14.86
CA TYR A 26 -15.90 -12.57 -16.29
C TYR A 26 -15.12 -11.38 -16.84
N VAL A 27 -14.51 -10.58 -15.97
CA VAL A 27 -13.67 -9.44 -16.35
C VAL A 27 -12.20 -9.84 -16.23
N LYS A 28 -11.42 -9.52 -17.25
CA LYS A 28 -9.97 -9.71 -17.23
C LYS A 28 -9.27 -8.38 -17.50
N PRO A 29 -8.15 -8.10 -16.80
CA PRO A 29 -7.32 -6.95 -17.12
C PRO A 29 -6.77 -7.07 -18.54
N THR A 30 -6.45 -5.93 -19.14
CA THR A 30 -5.74 -5.90 -20.43
C THR A 30 -4.30 -6.41 -20.23
N LYS A 31 -3.71 -6.98 -21.28
CA LYS A 31 -2.31 -7.44 -21.23
C LYS A 31 -1.33 -6.32 -20.88
N GLU A 32 -1.60 -5.11 -21.37
CA GLU A 32 -0.84 -3.90 -21.05
C GLU A 32 -0.87 -3.61 -19.55
N PHE A 33 -2.06 -3.60 -18.94
CA PHE A 33 -2.20 -3.37 -17.50
C PHE A 33 -1.50 -4.48 -16.69
N GLU A 34 -1.63 -5.74 -17.10
CA GLU A 34 -0.92 -6.84 -16.44
C GLU A 34 0.61 -6.68 -16.50
N GLN A 35 1.14 -6.22 -17.63
CA GLN A 35 2.57 -6.04 -17.84
C GLN A 35 3.13 -4.89 -16.99
N VAL A 36 2.49 -3.71 -17.00
CA VAL A 36 2.96 -2.57 -16.20
C VAL A 36 2.92 -2.88 -14.70
N ILE A 37 1.93 -3.64 -14.25
CA ILE A 37 1.88 -4.14 -12.87
C ILE A 37 3.05 -5.07 -12.59
N GLU A 38 3.36 -6.03 -13.47
CA GLU A 38 4.48 -6.94 -13.25
C GLU A 38 5.84 -6.20 -13.21
N GLU A 39 6.03 -5.19 -14.07
CA GLU A 39 7.21 -4.33 -14.05
C GLU A 39 7.32 -3.55 -12.73
N ALA A 40 6.21 -2.96 -12.26
CA ALA A 40 6.18 -2.28 -10.96
C ALA A 40 6.44 -3.23 -9.79
N LEU A 41 5.91 -4.44 -9.83
CA LEU A 41 6.19 -5.48 -8.84
C LEU A 41 7.66 -5.91 -8.86
N ASN A 42 8.35 -5.88 -9.98
CA ASN A 42 9.78 -6.21 -10.03
C ASN A 42 10.71 -5.00 -9.74
N SER A 43 10.15 -3.82 -9.50
CA SER A 43 10.90 -2.63 -9.11
C SER A 43 11.33 -2.67 -7.64
N MET A 44 12.49 -2.10 -7.33
CA MET A 44 12.93 -1.84 -5.95
C MET A 44 12.00 -0.86 -5.23
N ARG A 45 11.32 0.02 -5.96
CA ARG A 45 10.37 1.02 -5.42
C ARG A 45 8.93 0.66 -5.77
N SER A 46 8.55 -0.59 -5.50
CA SER A 46 7.26 -1.14 -5.94
C SER A 46 6.05 -0.38 -5.43
N LEU A 47 6.05 0.08 -4.18
CA LEU A 47 4.92 0.83 -3.62
C LEU A 47 4.65 2.10 -4.43
N LYS A 48 5.71 2.88 -4.71
CA LYS A 48 5.61 4.10 -5.51
C LYS A 48 5.21 3.81 -6.96
N ALA A 49 5.84 2.80 -7.58
CA ALA A 49 5.50 2.42 -8.94
C ALA A 49 4.02 1.96 -9.08
N LEU A 50 3.51 1.20 -8.10
CA LEU A 50 2.10 0.81 -8.05
C LEU A 50 1.18 2.02 -7.83
N GLN A 51 1.56 2.97 -6.96
CA GLN A 51 0.80 4.20 -6.77
C GLN A 51 0.68 5.00 -8.06
N ASP A 52 1.79 5.16 -8.79
CA ASP A 52 1.81 5.88 -10.07
C ASP A 52 0.85 5.21 -11.09
N ILE A 53 0.88 3.88 -11.18
CA ILE A 53 -0.04 3.11 -12.04
C ILE A 53 -1.50 3.32 -11.60
N PHE A 54 -1.83 3.21 -10.32
CA PHE A 54 -3.22 3.38 -9.87
C PHE A 54 -3.72 4.82 -9.96
N ASN A 55 -2.83 5.83 -9.92
CA ASN A 55 -3.20 7.21 -10.19
C ASN A 55 -3.59 7.42 -11.66
N GLU A 56 -2.99 6.65 -12.58
CA GLU A 56 -3.30 6.70 -14.01
C GLU A 56 -4.55 5.86 -14.37
N TYR A 57 -4.59 4.61 -13.93
CA TYR A 57 -5.66 3.66 -14.29
C TYR A 57 -6.90 3.76 -13.38
N GLY A 58 -6.77 4.41 -12.22
CA GLY A 58 -7.78 4.47 -11.18
C GLY A 58 -7.54 3.47 -10.04
N HIS A 59 -8.09 3.79 -8.87
CA HIS A 59 -7.91 2.99 -7.66
C HIS A 59 -9.00 1.94 -7.44
N LEU A 60 -10.18 2.15 -8.02
CA LEU A 60 -11.38 1.35 -7.78
C LEU A 60 -11.95 0.82 -9.09
N PHE A 61 -12.51 -0.37 -9.01
CA PHE A 61 -13.23 -1.02 -10.09
C PHE A 61 -14.69 -1.28 -9.65
N PRO A 62 -15.68 -0.70 -10.34
CA PRO A 62 -17.09 -0.95 -10.03
C PRO A 62 -17.53 -2.31 -10.58
N GLN A 63 -18.07 -3.17 -9.73
CA GLN A 63 -18.65 -4.44 -10.19
C GLN A 63 -20.11 -4.30 -10.65
N ARG A 64 -20.76 -3.18 -10.33
CA ARG A 64 -22.11 -2.86 -10.82
C ARG A 64 -22.18 -1.41 -11.27
N ILE A 65 -22.59 -1.19 -12.51
CA ILE A 65 -22.83 0.13 -13.10
C ILE A 65 -24.31 0.24 -13.43
N VAL A 66 -24.99 1.25 -12.88
CA VAL A 66 -26.38 1.51 -13.22
C VAL A 66 -26.45 2.60 -14.27
N LEU A 67 -27.16 2.30 -15.36
CA LEU A 67 -27.47 3.24 -16.42
C LEU A 67 -28.90 3.74 -16.30
N GLY A 68 -29.08 5.04 -16.52
CA GLY A 68 -30.38 5.66 -16.47
C GLY A 68 -30.29 7.17 -16.58
N LYS A 69 -31.16 7.85 -15.84
CA LYS A 69 -31.21 9.31 -15.74
C LYS A 69 -31.08 9.73 -14.29
N CYS A 70 -30.37 10.83 -14.05
CA CYS A 70 -30.17 11.37 -12.71
C CYS A 70 -30.42 12.87 -12.71
N LEU A 71 -31.07 13.35 -11.66
CA LEU A 71 -31.12 14.76 -11.32
C LEU A 71 -30.52 14.94 -9.93
N LYS A 72 -29.73 15.99 -9.77
CA LYS A 72 -29.05 16.30 -8.51
C LYS A 72 -29.32 17.73 -8.06
N ASN A 73 -29.35 17.94 -6.76
CA ASN A 73 -29.23 19.26 -6.14
C ASN A 73 -28.46 19.13 -4.83
N VAL A 74 -27.88 20.23 -4.39
CA VAL A 74 -27.12 20.33 -3.15
C VAL A 74 -27.79 21.41 -2.30
N VAL A 75 -28.24 21.04 -1.11
CA VAL A 75 -28.88 21.96 -0.18
C VAL A 75 -28.07 22.08 1.10
N PRO A 76 -28.02 23.25 1.75
CA PRO A 76 -27.43 23.37 3.08
C PRO A 76 -28.12 22.41 4.06
N ASN A 77 -27.36 21.84 4.98
CA ASN A 77 -27.87 20.90 5.96
C ASN A 77 -28.90 21.63 6.86
N PRO A 78 -30.20 21.28 6.82
CA PRO A 78 -31.17 21.91 7.69
C PRO A 78 -30.95 21.40 9.12
N SER A 79 -31.16 22.29 10.09
CA SER A 79 -30.94 22.05 11.52
C SER A 79 -31.85 20.96 12.15
N SER A 80 -32.74 20.32 11.39
CA SER A 80 -33.61 19.22 11.82
C SER A 80 -33.37 17.96 10.99
N SER A 81 -32.59 17.03 11.54
CA SER A 81 -31.99 15.87 10.86
C SER A 81 -32.91 14.66 10.61
N ASN A 82 -34.24 14.78 10.73
CA ASN A 82 -35.10 13.59 10.78
C ASN A 82 -35.71 13.14 9.43
N ALA A 83 -35.33 13.72 8.29
CA ALA A 83 -36.14 13.59 7.06
C ALA A 83 -35.44 13.08 5.78
N PHE A 84 -34.22 12.54 5.83
CA PHE A 84 -33.40 12.45 4.60
C PHE A 84 -33.14 11.07 3.98
N SER A 85 -33.79 10.00 4.42
CA SER A 85 -33.68 8.69 3.75
C SER A 85 -35.05 8.11 3.38
N ILE A 86 -35.85 8.85 2.61
CA ILE A 86 -37.07 8.29 2.01
C ILE A 86 -36.72 7.85 0.59
N ALA A 87 -36.51 6.55 0.42
CA ALA A 87 -36.52 5.91 -0.90
C ALA A 87 -37.99 5.76 -1.32
N THR A 88 -38.49 6.68 -2.13
CA THR A 88 -39.82 6.59 -2.73
C THR A 88 -39.73 6.48 -4.24
N ASN A 89 -40.66 5.72 -4.82
CA ASN A 89 -40.84 5.59 -6.26
C ASN A 89 -42.02 6.44 -6.78
N ASP A 90 -42.76 7.12 -5.90
CA ASP A 90 -43.88 7.98 -6.29
C ASP A 90 -43.39 9.40 -6.60
N VAL A 91 -43.60 9.85 -7.84
CA VAL A 91 -43.21 11.19 -8.30
C VAL A 91 -43.87 12.29 -7.47
N ASN A 92 -45.10 12.10 -7.00
CA ASN A 92 -45.80 13.09 -6.18
C ASN A 92 -45.17 13.20 -4.79
N GLU A 93 -44.72 12.09 -4.20
CA GLU A 93 -43.96 12.12 -2.95
C GLU A 93 -42.61 12.81 -3.13
N ILE A 94 -41.92 12.57 -4.25
CA ILE A 94 -40.68 13.29 -4.61
C ILE A 94 -40.95 14.80 -4.70
N ILE A 95 -42.02 15.22 -5.39
CA ILE A 95 -42.39 16.64 -5.51
C ILE A 95 -42.68 17.26 -4.14
N ASN A 96 -43.38 16.55 -3.26
CA ASN A 96 -43.67 17.00 -1.90
C ASN A 96 -42.39 17.14 -1.07
N LEU A 97 -41.44 16.21 -1.19
CA LEU A 97 -40.13 16.33 -0.55
C LEU A 97 -39.37 17.55 -1.06
N LEU A 98 -39.34 17.78 -2.38
CA LEU A 98 -38.71 18.97 -2.95
C LEU A 98 -39.37 20.27 -2.44
N ASN A 99 -40.70 20.28 -2.25
CA ASN A 99 -41.41 21.42 -1.65
C ASN A 99 -40.97 21.68 -0.22
N ASN A 100 -40.90 20.64 0.62
CA ASN A 100 -40.49 20.74 2.02
C ASN A 100 -39.05 21.25 2.16
N LEU A 101 -38.21 20.97 1.16
CA LEU A 101 -36.82 21.40 1.09
C LEU A 101 -36.63 22.74 0.36
N ASN A 102 -37.72 23.38 -0.04
CA ASN A 102 -37.74 24.63 -0.81
C ASN A 102 -36.89 24.58 -2.10
N ILE A 103 -36.95 23.46 -2.81
CA ILE A 103 -36.22 23.22 -4.05
C ILE A 103 -37.13 23.49 -5.25
N SER A 104 -36.75 24.47 -6.07
CA SER A 104 -37.49 24.86 -7.29
C SER A 104 -37.06 24.08 -8.53
N SER A 105 -35.80 23.63 -8.59
CA SER A 105 -35.22 22.96 -9.74
C SER A 105 -34.13 21.97 -9.34
N LEU A 106 -33.84 21.03 -10.24
CA LEU A 106 -32.73 20.09 -10.13
C LEU A 106 -31.82 20.22 -11.36
N LEU A 107 -30.60 19.69 -11.27
CA LEU A 107 -29.61 19.72 -12.34
C LEU A 107 -29.38 18.32 -12.91
N THR A 108 -29.27 18.21 -14.24
CA THR A 108 -28.71 17.00 -14.86
C THR A 108 -27.20 16.90 -14.58
N PRO A 109 -26.55 15.75 -14.84
CA PRO A 109 -25.10 15.62 -14.72
C PRO A 109 -24.33 16.62 -15.59
N LYS A 110 -24.90 17.00 -16.74
CA LYS A 110 -24.37 18.01 -17.68
C LYS A 110 -24.74 19.45 -17.31
N GLY A 111 -25.42 19.68 -16.19
CA GLY A 111 -25.76 21.01 -15.68
C GLY A 111 -27.02 21.65 -16.29
N LYS A 112 -27.83 20.90 -17.05
CA LYS A 112 -29.13 21.41 -17.53
C LYS A 112 -30.09 21.51 -16.36
N ILE A 113 -30.75 22.66 -16.24
CA ILE A 113 -31.77 22.91 -15.21
C ILE A 113 -33.08 22.24 -15.64
N ILE A 114 -33.66 21.46 -14.73
CA ILE A 114 -35.00 20.90 -14.84
C ILE A 114 -35.83 21.48 -13.71
N GLU A 115 -36.86 22.26 -14.03
CA GLU A 115 -37.76 22.79 -13.03
C GLU A 115 -38.61 21.67 -12.43
N LYS A 116 -38.97 21.81 -11.16
CA LYS A 116 -39.82 20.83 -10.45
C LYS A 116 -41.12 20.50 -11.20
N LYS A 117 -41.73 21.49 -11.87
CA LYS A 117 -42.96 21.31 -12.66
C LYS A 117 -42.77 20.37 -13.86
N ASP A 118 -41.55 20.28 -14.37
CA ASP A 118 -41.19 19.48 -15.53
C ASP A 118 -40.71 18.08 -15.15
N LEU A 119 -40.68 17.74 -13.85
CA LEU A 119 -40.18 16.46 -13.36
C LEU A 119 -40.98 15.27 -13.90
N HIS A 120 -42.31 15.38 -13.93
CA HIS A 120 -43.20 14.36 -14.52
C HIS A 120 -42.86 14.09 -15.99
N ASN A 121 -42.75 15.16 -16.78
CA ASN A 121 -42.39 15.07 -18.20
C ASN A 121 -40.99 14.48 -18.37
N TRP A 122 -40.04 14.84 -17.51
CA TRP A 122 -38.67 14.35 -17.57
C TRP A 122 -38.57 12.85 -17.28
N ILE A 123 -39.34 12.34 -16.30
CA ILE A 123 -39.40 10.90 -15.96
C ILE A 123 -40.08 10.10 -17.08
N GLN A 124 -41.20 10.60 -17.60
CA GLN A 124 -41.98 9.92 -18.65
C GLN A 124 -41.32 9.98 -20.03
N ASN A 125 -40.38 10.91 -20.23
CA ASN A 125 -39.68 11.03 -21.49
C ASN A 125 -38.91 9.73 -21.80
N THR A 126 -39.30 9.06 -22.89
CA THR A 126 -38.75 7.79 -23.36
C THR A 126 -37.40 7.92 -24.06
N ASP A 127 -36.88 9.15 -24.19
CA ASP A 127 -35.58 9.43 -24.80
C ASP A 127 -34.48 8.55 -24.18
N ASN A 128 -33.76 7.86 -25.06
CA ASN A 128 -32.81 6.79 -24.76
C ASN A 128 -31.42 7.31 -24.37
N HIS A 129 -31.28 8.60 -24.04
CA HIS A 129 -30.06 9.14 -23.46
C HIS A 129 -29.81 8.52 -22.07
N LEU A 130 -29.06 7.42 -22.08
CA LEU A 130 -28.57 6.72 -20.91
C LEU A 130 -27.26 7.34 -20.45
N GLU A 131 -27.16 7.60 -19.14
CA GLU A 131 -25.94 8.04 -18.48
C GLU A 131 -25.62 7.07 -17.33
N ILE A 132 -24.36 7.03 -16.91
CA ILE A 132 -23.99 6.32 -15.69
C ILE A 132 -24.47 7.14 -14.49
N ILE A 133 -25.31 6.55 -13.65
CA ILE A 133 -25.93 7.24 -12.51
C ILE A 133 -25.49 6.67 -11.16
N GLU A 134 -24.82 5.52 -11.16
CA GLU A 134 -24.37 4.83 -9.96
C GLU A 134 -23.24 3.84 -10.26
N PHE A 135 -22.26 3.81 -9.37
CA PHE A 135 -21.18 2.83 -9.30
C PHE A 135 -21.29 2.12 -7.95
N ASP A 136 -21.66 0.85 -7.96
CA ASP A 136 -21.85 0.03 -6.76
C ASP A 136 -20.90 -1.16 -6.75
N ASN A 137 -20.72 -1.75 -5.56
CA ASN A 137 -19.83 -2.88 -5.32
C ASN A 137 -18.40 -2.59 -5.78
N ASN A 138 -17.88 -1.44 -5.36
CA ASN A 138 -16.53 -0.99 -5.73
C ASN A 138 -15.48 -1.84 -4.99
N ILE A 139 -14.59 -2.46 -5.75
CA ILE A 139 -13.42 -3.18 -5.24
C ILE A 139 -12.15 -2.42 -5.60
N PRO A 140 -11.03 -2.59 -4.88
CA PRO A 140 -9.75 -2.08 -5.33
C PRO A 140 -9.40 -2.63 -6.72
N LEU A 141 -8.92 -1.78 -7.63
CA LEU A 141 -8.68 -2.16 -9.03
C LEU A 141 -7.79 -3.41 -9.14
N TYR A 142 -6.75 -3.50 -8.31
CA TYR A 142 -5.83 -4.63 -8.32
C TYR A 142 -6.50 -5.99 -8.03
N LYS A 143 -7.71 -6.02 -7.44
CA LYS A 143 -8.42 -7.27 -7.17
C LYS A 143 -8.91 -7.99 -8.44
N ILE A 144 -8.90 -7.33 -9.60
CA ILE A 144 -9.18 -7.98 -10.90
C ILE A 144 -7.97 -8.73 -11.49
N LEU A 145 -6.78 -8.54 -10.93
CA LEU A 145 -5.55 -9.18 -11.41
C LEU A 145 -5.50 -10.68 -11.07
N LYS A 146 -4.55 -11.38 -11.67
CA LYS A 146 -4.25 -12.79 -11.36
C LYS A 146 -3.86 -12.95 -9.89
N VAL A 147 -4.17 -14.13 -9.32
CA VAL A 147 -3.91 -14.47 -7.91
C VAL A 147 -2.49 -14.10 -7.48
N GLU A 148 -1.47 -14.51 -8.23
CA GLU A 148 -0.06 -14.25 -7.93
C GLU A 148 0.27 -12.75 -7.83
N GLN A 149 -0.29 -11.92 -8.70
CA GLN A 149 -0.06 -10.46 -8.67
C GLN A 149 -0.79 -9.84 -7.47
N ARG A 150 -2.00 -10.30 -7.16
CA ARG A 150 -2.76 -9.82 -6.00
C ARG A 150 -2.04 -10.11 -4.69
N GLU A 151 -1.51 -11.33 -4.53
CA GLU A 151 -0.75 -11.71 -3.33
C GLU A 151 0.49 -10.84 -3.16
N LYS A 152 1.28 -10.64 -4.23
CA LYS A 152 2.45 -9.74 -4.21
C LYS A 152 2.07 -8.31 -3.81
N ILE A 153 0.95 -7.78 -4.33
CA ILE A 153 0.46 -6.43 -3.99
C ILE A 153 0.00 -6.40 -2.53
N ASP A 154 -0.78 -7.38 -2.09
CA ASP A 154 -1.25 -7.47 -0.71
C ASP A 154 -0.05 -7.49 0.26
N ASP A 155 1.03 -8.20 -0.06
CA ASP A 155 2.26 -8.22 0.75
C ASP A 155 3.02 -6.89 0.78
N ILE A 156 3.03 -6.13 -0.33
CA ILE A 156 3.60 -4.77 -0.36
C ILE A 156 2.78 -3.80 0.49
N LEU A 157 1.45 -3.97 0.50
CA LEU A 157 0.52 -3.12 1.24
C LEU A 157 0.47 -3.44 2.74
N ARG A 158 1.01 -4.58 3.19
CA ARG A 158 1.14 -4.89 4.63
C ARG A 158 2.06 -3.85 5.29
N ASP A 159 1.54 -3.09 6.25
CA ASP A 159 2.32 -2.11 7.02
C ASP A 159 3.12 -2.74 8.19
N ASN A 160 3.73 -3.90 7.94
CA ASN A 160 4.54 -4.62 8.91
C ASN A 160 6.03 -4.42 8.63
N SER A 161 6.85 -4.62 9.65
CA SER A 161 8.31 -4.71 9.48
C SER A 161 8.66 -5.95 8.66
N SER A 162 9.46 -5.77 7.62
CA SER A 162 9.85 -6.81 6.67
C SER A 162 11.34 -6.73 6.36
N VAL A 163 11.92 -7.80 5.81
CA VAL A 163 13.27 -7.73 5.23
C VAL A 163 13.20 -6.90 3.95
N ILE A 164 13.71 -5.69 4.01
CA ILE A 164 13.65 -4.70 2.94
C ILE A 164 14.68 -5.03 1.86
N MET A 165 15.91 -5.29 2.28
CA MET A 165 17.05 -5.50 1.41
C MET A 165 18.06 -6.40 2.11
N THR A 166 18.80 -7.15 1.33
CA THR A 166 19.91 -7.99 1.79
C THR A 166 21.08 -7.75 0.88
N GLY A 167 22.29 -7.97 1.39
CA GLY A 167 23.49 -7.85 0.60
C GLY A 167 24.69 -8.50 1.25
N ILE A 168 25.74 -8.63 0.45
CA ILE A 168 27.05 -9.09 0.87
C ILE A 168 28.04 -8.01 0.46
N THR A 169 28.91 -7.60 1.37
CA THR A 169 29.97 -6.63 1.10
C THR A 169 31.32 -7.23 1.45
N ASP A 170 32.30 -7.11 0.56
CA ASP A 170 33.65 -7.59 0.83
C ASP A 170 34.41 -6.64 1.79
N LEU A 171 35.38 -7.20 2.48
CA LEU A 171 36.17 -6.51 3.51
C LEU A 171 37.64 -6.33 3.09
N LYS A 172 37.96 -6.49 1.80
CA LYS A 172 39.33 -6.56 1.26
C LYS A 172 40.16 -5.29 1.51
N ASP A 173 39.50 -4.16 1.71
CA ASP A 173 40.10 -2.86 2.01
C ASP A 173 40.45 -2.66 3.49
N LEU A 174 40.09 -3.59 4.37
CA LEU A 174 40.38 -3.51 5.79
C LEU A 174 41.79 -3.99 6.11
N ASN A 175 42.50 -3.23 6.96
CA ASN A 175 43.80 -3.63 7.47
C ASN A 175 43.65 -4.55 8.68
N ASN A 176 44.12 -5.80 8.58
CA ASN A 176 44.02 -6.84 9.61
C ASN A 176 44.68 -6.49 10.96
N ASN A 177 45.61 -5.54 10.99
CA ASN A 177 46.34 -5.20 12.22
C ASN A 177 45.51 -4.44 13.26
N ASN A 178 44.31 -3.97 12.89
CA ASN A 178 43.45 -3.24 13.81
C ASN A 178 42.61 -4.21 14.67
N VAL A 179 42.30 -3.78 15.89
CA VAL A 179 41.41 -4.50 16.82
C VAL A 179 39.94 -4.27 16.48
N GLU A 180 39.64 -3.09 15.95
CA GLU A 180 38.31 -2.65 15.54
C GLU A 180 38.39 -2.06 14.12
N HIS A 181 37.44 -2.42 13.27
CA HIS A 181 37.34 -1.94 11.90
C HIS A 181 35.99 -1.28 11.65
N TYR A 182 36.01 -0.23 10.83
CA TYR A 182 34.81 0.45 10.38
C TYR A 182 34.71 0.29 8.86
N LYS A 183 33.63 -0.34 8.39
CA LYS A 183 33.34 -0.50 6.97
C LYS A 183 32.06 0.25 6.63
N ARG A 184 32.15 1.22 5.73
CA ARG A 184 30.96 1.84 5.14
C ARG A 184 30.31 0.87 4.17
N ILE A 185 29.01 0.65 4.31
CA ILE A 185 28.18 -0.08 3.36
C ILE A 185 27.27 0.94 2.69
N ASN A 186 27.45 1.12 1.38
CA ASN A 186 26.63 2.00 0.58
C ASN A 186 25.53 1.20 -0.11
N LEU A 187 24.31 1.71 -0.05
CA LEU A 187 23.15 1.13 -0.71
C LEU A 187 23.10 1.60 -2.16
N ASN A 188 22.74 0.70 -3.06
CA ASN A 188 22.55 1.03 -4.48
C ASN A 188 21.30 1.91 -4.70
N SER A 189 20.40 1.96 -3.73
CA SER A 189 19.17 2.75 -3.79
C SER A 189 19.01 3.51 -2.49
N SER A 190 18.95 4.84 -2.58
CA SER A 190 18.63 5.69 -1.43
C SER A 190 17.24 5.36 -0.91
N LEU A 191 17.15 5.18 0.40
CA LEU A 191 15.93 5.05 1.17
C LEU A 191 15.32 6.46 1.40
N GLU A 192 14.04 6.52 1.74
CA GLU A 192 13.36 7.78 2.08
C GLU A 192 13.38 8.10 3.59
N SER A 193 13.85 7.16 4.41
CA SER A 193 13.95 7.31 5.86
C SER A 193 15.16 6.52 6.40
N ASP A 194 15.72 6.97 7.52
CA ASP A 194 16.74 6.27 8.30
C ASP A 194 16.14 5.41 9.43
N ASP A 195 14.81 5.33 9.53
CA ASP A 195 14.04 4.49 10.46
C ASP A 195 14.06 3.01 10.01
N TYR A 196 15.26 2.42 10.00
CA TYR A 196 15.51 1.02 9.72
C TYR A 196 16.57 0.43 10.65
N GLU A 197 16.53 -0.88 10.80
CA GLU A 197 17.50 -1.64 11.57
C GLU A 197 18.29 -2.56 10.65
N VAL A 198 19.55 -2.82 11.00
CA VAL A 198 20.41 -3.72 10.23
C VAL A 198 20.89 -4.84 11.12
N PHE A 199 20.77 -6.05 10.58
CA PHE A 199 21.31 -7.27 11.17
C PHE A 199 22.26 -7.92 10.19
N GLY A 200 23.21 -8.69 10.69
CA GLY A 200 24.21 -9.30 9.83
C GLY A 200 25.28 -10.04 10.60
N SER A 201 26.17 -10.67 9.84
CA SER A 201 27.28 -11.45 10.39
C SER A 201 28.47 -11.42 9.44
N ILE A 202 29.66 -11.59 10.00
CA ILE A 202 30.85 -11.88 9.20
C ILE A 202 30.78 -13.33 8.72
N ILE A 203 31.04 -13.52 7.44
CA ILE A 203 31.03 -14.81 6.77
C ILE A 203 32.37 -15.03 6.06
N SER A 204 32.78 -16.30 5.96
CA SER A 204 33.93 -16.70 5.15
C SER A 204 33.64 -16.56 3.65
N GLU A 205 34.67 -16.74 2.81
CA GLU A 205 34.48 -16.87 1.35
C GLU A 205 33.53 -18.03 0.99
N ASN A 206 33.47 -19.07 1.83
CA ASN A 206 32.57 -20.21 1.68
C ASN A 206 31.16 -19.96 2.28
N ASN A 207 30.82 -18.71 2.59
CA ASN A 207 29.55 -18.26 3.18
C ASN A 207 29.21 -18.87 4.55
N SER A 208 30.20 -19.43 5.26
CA SER A 208 30.00 -19.91 6.63
C SER A 208 30.12 -18.76 7.62
N LYS A 209 29.18 -18.64 8.56
CA LYS A 209 29.26 -17.68 9.66
C LYS A 209 30.57 -17.87 10.47
N LEU A 210 31.24 -16.78 10.80
CA LEU A 210 32.44 -16.77 11.63
C LEU A 210 32.11 -16.19 13.02
N GLU A 211 32.31 -16.98 14.07
CA GLU A 211 32.02 -16.58 15.47
C GLU A 211 33.19 -15.81 16.11
N GLU A 212 34.33 -15.76 15.43
CA GLU A 212 35.54 -15.02 15.83
C GLU A 212 35.37 -13.50 15.69
N PHE A 213 34.32 -13.06 15.00
CA PHE A 213 34.02 -11.65 14.76
C PHE A 213 32.65 -11.27 15.30
N TYR A 214 32.61 -10.15 16.02
CA TYR A 214 31.38 -9.45 16.36
C TYR A 214 31.18 -8.30 15.39
N VAL A 215 29.94 -8.12 14.93
CA VAL A 215 29.58 -7.00 14.08
C VAL A 215 28.36 -6.29 14.65
N ASN A 216 28.47 -4.97 14.76
CA ASN A 216 27.38 -4.07 15.07
C ASN A 216 27.18 -3.10 13.90
N PHE A 217 25.97 -2.60 13.74
CA PHE A 217 25.63 -1.63 12.71
C PHE A 217 25.23 -0.31 13.35
N ALA A 218 25.73 0.80 12.82
CA ALA A 218 25.48 2.13 13.34
C ALA A 218 25.62 3.19 12.24
N LEU A 219 25.39 4.44 12.63
CA LEU A 219 25.55 5.62 11.75
C LEU A 219 24.72 5.45 10.46
N PHE A 220 23.43 5.15 10.66
CA PHE A 220 22.46 4.98 9.59
C PHE A 220 22.15 6.32 8.92
N ASP A 221 22.06 6.29 7.60
CA ASP A 221 21.52 7.37 6.78
C ASP A 221 20.77 6.79 5.58
N PHE A 222 20.23 7.68 4.73
CA PHE A 222 19.44 7.32 3.56
C PHE A 222 20.21 6.49 2.52
N ASN A 223 21.54 6.56 2.50
CA ASN A 223 22.41 5.90 1.53
C ASN A 223 23.15 4.70 2.12
N GLY A 224 22.93 4.35 3.38
CA GLY A 224 23.50 3.18 4.02
C GLY A 224 23.99 3.42 5.43
N PHE A 225 24.97 2.63 5.84
CA PHE A 225 25.32 2.49 7.25
C PHE A 225 26.77 2.03 7.41
N TYR A 226 27.27 2.07 8.64
CA TYR A 226 28.58 1.54 8.99
C TYR A 226 28.45 0.21 9.72
N ALA A 227 29.28 -0.75 9.31
CA ALA A 227 29.56 -1.95 10.08
C ALA A 227 30.79 -1.71 10.97
N ILE A 228 30.62 -1.95 12.26
CA ILE A 228 31.66 -1.88 13.29
C ILE A 228 32.03 -3.32 13.62
N ILE A 229 33.22 -3.73 13.21
CA ILE A 229 33.69 -5.11 13.28
C ILE A 229 34.75 -5.20 14.38
N LYS A 230 34.53 -6.10 15.34
CA LYS A 230 35.46 -6.36 16.45
C LYS A 230 35.85 -7.82 16.46
N LYS A 231 37.14 -8.09 16.69
CA LYS A 231 37.64 -9.45 16.90
C LYS A 231 37.34 -9.90 18.32
N SER A 232 36.77 -11.09 18.48
CA SER A 232 36.37 -11.64 19.79
C SER A 232 37.54 -12.27 20.55
N LYS A 233 38.53 -12.82 19.84
CA LYS A 233 39.72 -13.53 20.35
C LYS A 233 40.92 -13.34 19.40
N GLU A 234 42.10 -13.74 19.84
CA GLU A 234 43.22 -14.02 18.92
C GLU A 234 42.77 -15.08 17.91
N THR A 235 42.56 -14.64 16.68
CA THR A 235 42.19 -15.49 15.55
C THR A 235 43.21 -15.29 14.44
N ASN A 236 43.61 -16.38 13.79
CA ASN A 236 44.47 -16.33 12.61
C ASN A 236 43.69 -15.97 11.34
N ILE A 237 42.37 -15.79 11.45
CA ILE A 237 41.53 -15.41 10.31
C ILE A 237 41.75 -13.94 9.99
N ASP A 238 42.20 -13.69 8.77
CA ASP A 238 42.30 -12.35 8.23
C ASP A 238 40.91 -11.81 7.85
N VAL A 239 40.53 -10.69 8.47
CA VAL A 239 39.25 -10.02 8.18
C VAL A 239 39.15 -9.57 6.73
N ALA A 240 40.28 -9.25 6.08
CA ALA A 240 40.29 -8.80 4.69
C ALA A 240 39.85 -9.89 3.70
N ASN A 241 39.97 -11.16 4.09
CA ASN A 241 39.52 -12.31 3.32
C ASN A 241 38.07 -12.72 3.64
N CYS A 242 37.37 -11.94 4.46
CA CYS A 242 35.98 -12.20 4.85
C CYS A 242 35.01 -11.28 4.12
N ASN A 243 33.73 -11.63 4.18
CA ASN A 243 32.64 -10.77 3.75
C ASN A 243 31.71 -10.47 4.92
N ILE A 244 30.91 -9.42 4.79
CA ILE A 244 29.79 -9.14 5.68
C ILE A 244 28.48 -9.40 4.96
N PHE A 245 27.68 -10.32 5.48
CA PHE A 245 26.28 -10.46 5.11
C PHE A 245 25.44 -9.53 5.97
N TRP A 246 24.54 -8.78 5.35
CA TRP A 246 23.66 -7.84 6.03
C TRP A 246 22.24 -7.90 5.48
N MET A 247 21.28 -7.59 6.34
CA MET A 247 19.86 -7.43 6.03
C MET A 247 19.32 -6.16 6.68
N ILE A 248 18.60 -5.37 5.90
CA ILE A 248 17.83 -4.21 6.37
C ILE A 248 16.43 -4.69 6.72
N ILE A 249 15.99 -4.36 7.93
CA ILE A 249 14.63 -4.59 8.41
C ILE A 249 13.97 -3.24 8.66
N GLY A 250 12.75 -3.07 8.15
CA GLY A 250 11.99 -1.84 8.35
C GLY A 250 10.61 -1.92 7.70
N LYS A 251 9.89 -0.80 7.73
CA LYS A 251 8.58 -0.69 7.10
C LYS A 251 8.72 -0.26 5.62
N PRO A 252 8.25 -1.06 4.65
CA PRO A 252 8.30 -0.68 3.23
C PRO A 252 7.66 0.69 2.94
N SER A 253 6.55 0.99 3.62
CA SER A 253 5.80 2.24 3.53
C SER A 253 6.60 3.49 3.92
N LYS A 254 7.61 3.35 4.80
CA LYS A 254 8.47 4.46 5.24
C LYS A 254 9.76 4.58 4.43
N LEU A 255 10.29 3.45 3.97
CA LEU A 255 11.59 3.40 3.30
C LEU A 255 11.46 3.55 1.78
N SER A 256 10.25 3.33 1.24
CA SER A 256 9.90 3.40 -0.19
C SER A 256 10.70 2.46 -1.09
N VAL A 257 11.48 1.57 -0.48
CA VAL A 257 12.23 0.50 -1.12
C VAL A 257 11.76 -0.82 -0.50
N PHE A 258 11.57 -1.83 -1.34
CA PHE A 258 11.30 -3.19 -0.92
C PHE A 258 11.85 -4.14 -2.00
N SER A 259 12.95 -4.84 -1.75
CA SER A 259 13.58 -5.69 -2.77
C SER A 259 12.66 -6.84 -3.19
N PRO A 260 12.36 -7.04 -4.49
CA PRO A 260 11.50 -8.14 -4.96
C PRO A 260 11.95 -9.53 -4.51
N ILE A 261 13.26 -9.76 -4.41
CA ILE A 261 13.83 -11.04 -4.00
C ILE A 261 13.49 -11.36 -2.53
N ASN A 262 13.40 -10.33 -1.69
CA ASN A 262 13.17 -10.48 -0.25
C ASN A 262 11.69 -10.49 0.13
N ARG A 263 10.78 -10.28 -0.83
CA ARG A 263 9.32 -10.33 -0.60
C ARG A 263 8.77 -11.74 -0.43
N ARG A 264 9.57 -12.78 -0.70
CA ARG A 264 9.14 -14.18 -0.54
C ARG A 264 9.08 -14.55 0.94
N ASN A 265 7.92 -14.45 1.57
CA ASN A 265 7.49 -15.11 2.82
C ASN A 265 8.46 -15.15 4.01
N ILE A 266 9.43 -14.24 4.13
CA ILE A 266 10.24 -14.09 5.35
C ILE A 266 9.49 -13.14 6.28
N ILE A 267 8.62 -13.69 7.12
CA ILE A 267 7.96 -12.93 8.19
C ILE A 267 9.00 -12.73 9.30
N VAL A 268 9.50 -11.50 9.45
CA VAL A 268 10.32 -11.13 10.59
C VAL A 268 9.42 -10.97 11.81
N LYS A 269 9.44 -11.94 12.73
CA LYS A 269 8.85 -11.75 14.06
C LYS A 269 9.78 -10.89 14.89
N TYR A 270 9.46 -9.60 14.96
CA TYR A 270 10.22 -8.64 15.74
C TYR A 270 9.92 -8.78 17.24
N CYS A 271 10.72 -9.59 17.93
CA CYS A 271 10.63 -9.76 19.37
C CYS A 271 11.56 -8.77 20.09
N LYS A 272 11.06 -7.57 20.39
CA LYS A 272 11.69 -6.69 21.40
C LYS A 272 11.38 -7.24 22.80
N ILE A 273 12.11 -8.29 23.21
CA ILE A 273 12.07 -8.75 24.59
C ILE A 273 13.05 -7.88 25.37
N PRO A 274 12.60 -7.06 26.34
CA PRO A 274 13.52 -6.37 27.23
C PRO A 274 14.29 -7.42 28.04
N ILE A 275 15.57 -7.58 27.74
CA ILE A 275 16.45 -8.48 28.50
C ILE A 275 16.96 -7.69 29.70
N THR A 276 16.45 -7.99 30.89
CA THR A 276 17.07 -7.52 32.12
C THR A 276 18.35 -8.31 32.33
N LEU A 277 19.50 -7.69 32.03
CA LEU A 277 20.80 -8.28 32.31
C LEU A 277 20.96 -8.45 33.83
N LYS A 278 20.73 -9.66 34.33
CA LYS A 278 21.07 -10.03 35.70
C LYS A 278 22.58 -10.31 35.76
N PRO A 279 23.32 -9.79 36.75
CA PRO A 279 24.72 -10.15 36.91
C PRO A 279 24.82 -11.66 37.16
N LYS A 280 25.51 -12.39 36.27
CA LYS A 280 25.86 -13.83 36.35
C LYS A 280 24.80 -14.87 35.93
N GLN A 281 24.20 -14.76 34.75
CA GLN A 281 23.76 -15.97 34.01
C GLN A 281 23.83 -15.72 32.50
N LEU A 282 24.65 -16.49 31.80
CA LEU A 282 24.78 -16.49 30.34
C LEU A 282 23.50 -17.08 29.73
N ASN A 283 22.64 -16.23 29.17
CA ASN A 283 21.50 -16.67 28.37
C ASN A 283 21.86 -16.55 26.88
N TYR A 284 22.04 -17.70 26.23
CA TYR A 284 22.10 -17.77 24.78
C TYR A 284 20.68 -17.62 24.23
N HIS A 285 20.43 -16.57 23.45
CA HIS A 285 19.21 -16.45 22.65
C HIS A 285 19.60 -16.57 21.17
N GLY A 286 19.20 -17.68 20.55
CA GLY A 286 19.31 -17.87 19.11
C GLY A 286 18.14 -17.20 18.38
N LEU A 287 18.44 -16.59 17.23
CA LEU A 287 17.43 -16.22 16.23
C LEU A 287 16.94 -17.51 15.56
N ASN A 288 15.70 -17.92 15.82
CA ASN A 288 15.05 -18.99 15.05
C ASN A 288 14.46 -18.40 13.77
N LEU A 289 15.08 -18.72 12.64
CA LEU A 289 14.53 -18.53 11.30
C LEU A 289 13.82 -19.83 10.90
N GLU A 290 12.49 -19.83 10.88
CA GLU A 290 11.74 -20.92 10.25
C GLU A 290 11.73 -20.68 8.73
N VAL A 291 12.55 -21.45 8.02
CA VAL A 291 12.49 -21.52 6.55
C VAL A 291 11.52 -22.65 6.19
N PRO A 292 10.42 -22.39 5.45
CA PRO A 292 9.60 -23.49 4.96
C PRO A 292 10.42 -24.32 3.97
N LEU A 293 10.56 -25.62 4.26
CA LEU A 293 11.06 -26.58 3.30
C LEU A 293 10.04 -26.70 2.16
N SER A 294 10.57 -26.67 0.93
CA SER A 294 9.86 -26.92 -0.33
C SER A 294 9.04 -28.21 -0.32
#